data_AF-A0A7K7G6T5-F1
#
_entry.id   AF-A0A7K7G6T5-F1
#
_cell.length_a   1.000
_cell.length_b   1.000
_cell.length_c   1.000
_cell.angle_alpha   90.00
_cell.angle_beta   90.00
_cell.angle_gamma   90.00
#
_symmetry.space_group_name_H-M   'P 1'
#
loop_
_entity.id
_entity.type
_entity.pdbx_description
1 polymer ?
#
loop_
_entity_poly.entity_id
_entity_poly.type
_entity_poly.pdbx_seq_one_letter_code
_entity_poly.pdbx_strand_id
1 'polypeptide(L)'
;SQVLRERLGVGCFLALTATATAATVQDITQKLGIPLENSSRIGIFGIPKNLQLSVSMDPNRDQALLELLRGWNLRNFGNVGNFGNSVIVYCTRREESERLAALIQREFQEFPEKTWKNQRKGKKREFCVSAAYHAGLCPRERRKIQEDFMENRIRVLCATISFGMGLDKSQIRGIVHYNIPGNLESYVQEIGRAGRDGNPARCHLFLQPQVGKMGEFWEKFGNLG
;
A
#
# COMPACT_ATOMS: atom_id res chain seq x y z
N SER A 1 -18.30 -3.39 26.10
CA SER A 1 -17.36 -4.10 26.99
C SER A 1 -18.06 -4.82 28.14
N GLN A 2 -19.23 -4.35 28.61
CA GLN A 2 -20.00 -5.02 29.69
C GLN A 2 -20.15 -6.52 29.47
N VAL A 3 -20.62 -6.98 28.31
CA VAL A 3 -20.76 -8.42 28.04
C VAL A 3 -19.45 -9.21 28.20
N LEU A 4 -18.32 -8.67 27.72
CA LEU A 4 -17.01 -9.35 27.81
C LEU A 4 -16.47 -9.36 29.26
N ARG A 5 -16.72 -8.30 30.02
CA ARG A 5 -16.31 -8.21 31.43
C ARG A 5 -17.22 -9.04 32.34
N GLU A 6 -18.52 -8.88 32.20
CA GLU A 6 -19.55 -9.45 33.08
C GLU A 6 -19.85 -10.91 32.79
N ARG A 7 -19.79 -11.35 31.52
CA ARG A 7 -20.10 -12.76 31.16
C ARG A 7 -18.86 -13.62 30.93
N LEU A 8 -17.74 -13.04 30.52
CA LEU A 8 -16.52 -13.78 30.17
C LEU A 8 -15.35 -13.49 31.12
N GLY A 9 -15.53 -12.63 32.13
CA GLY A 9 -14.49 -12.34 33.14
C GLY A 9 -13.23 -11.68 32.57
N VAL A 10 -13.32 -11.03 31.40
CA VAL A 10 -12.14 -10.44 30.72
C VAL A 10 -11.68 -9.19 31.47
N GLY A 11 -10.55 -9.28 32.18
CA GLY A 11 -9.97 -8.18 32.96
C GLY A 11 -9.03 -7.26 32.17
N CYS A 12 -8.50 -7.72 31.03
CA CYS A 12 -7.51 -7.02 30.21
C CYS A 12 -7.97 -6.87 28.76
N PHE A 13 -7.81 -5.68 28.19
CA PHE A 13 -8.19 -5.36 26.82
C PHE A 13 -7.00 -4.78 26.07
N LEU A 14 -6.64 -5.39 24.93
CA LEU A 14 -5.66 -4.86 23.99
C LEU A 14 -6.42 -4.37 22.74
N ALA A 15 -6.39 -3.05 22.50
CA ALA A 15 -6.97 -2.45 21.31
C ALA A 15 -5.84 -2.08 20.32
N LEU A 16 -5.80 -2.76 19.17
CA LEU A 16 -4.84 -2.48 18.11
C LEU A 16 -5.55 -1.75 16.97
N THR A 17 -5.03 -0.59 16.61
CA THR A 17 -5.51 0.18 15.46
C THR A 17 -4.32 0.72 14.68
N ALA A 18 -4.37 0.60 13.36
CA ALA A 18 -3.31 1.10 12.48
C ALA A 18 -3.41 2.61 12.28
N THR A 19 -4.62 3.17 12.36
CA THR A 19 -4.94 4.58 12.14
C THR A 19 -6.14 4.94 13.02
N ALA A 20 -5.89 5.55 14.17
CA ALA A 20 -6.96 6.10 15.00
C ALA A 20 -6.74 7.58 15.23
N THR A 21 -7.77 8.37 14.92
CA THR A 21 -7.84 9.77 15.33
C THR A 21 -7.97 9.87 16.85
N ALA A 22 -7.66 11.02 17.43
CA ALA A 22 -7.83 11.25 18.88
C ALA A 22 -9.27 10.94 19.35
N ALA A 23 -10.27 11.30 18.54
CA ALA A 23 -11.68 11.00 18.81
C ALA A 23 -11.96 9.48 18.77
N THR A 24 -11.40 8.76 17.79
CA THR A 24 -11.52 7.29 17.72
C THR A 24 -10.85 6.60 18.91
N VAL A 25 -9.69 7.11 19.35
CA VAL A 25 -9.00 6.59 20.54
C VAL A 25 -9.86 6.82 21.78
N GLN A 26 -10.43 8.01 21.97
CA GLN A 26 -11.33 8.32 23.08
C GLN A 26 -12.58 7.44 23.10
N ASP A 27 -13.20 7.21 21.93
CA ASP A 27 -14.36 6.33 21.82
C ASP A 27 -14.00 4.87 22.16
N ILE A 28 -12.85 4.38 21.70
CA ILE A 28 -12.35 3.04 22.01
C ILE A 28 -12.03 2.90 23.51
N THR A 29 -11.33 3.87 24.11
CA THR A 29 -10.97 3.82 25.54
C THR A 29 -12.20 3.92 26.42
N GLN A 30 -13.18 4.76 26.08
CA GLN A 30 -14.47 4.85 26.77
C GLN A 30 -15.26 3.54 26.65
N LYS A 31 -15.39 2.99 25.44
CA LYS A 31 -16.14 1.73 25.22
C LYS A 31 -15.48 0.52 25.85
N LEU A 32 -14.15 0.49 25.97
CA LEU A 32 -13.40 -0.62 26.58
C LEU A 32 -13.10 -0.42 28.07
N GLY A 33 -13.34 0.78 28.61
CA GLY A 33 -13.01 1.13 30.00
C GLY A 33 -11.49 1.07 30.25
N ILE A 34 -10.69 1.53 29.28
CA ILE A 34 -9.22 1.60 29.39
C ILE A 34 -8.89 3.00 29.94
N PRO A 35 -8.26 3.13 31.13
CA PRO A 35 -7.86 4.42 31.67
C PRO A 35 -6.93 5.16 30.70
N LEU A 36 -7.19 6.45 30.46
CA LEU A 36 -6.37 7.30 29.59
C LEU A 36 -4.89 7.35 30.03
N GLU A 37 -4.63 7.11 31.31
CA GLU A 37 -3.30 7.04 31.94
C GLU A 37 -2.49 5.82 31.44
N ASN A 38 -3.19 4.71 31.18
CA ASN A 38 -2.66 3.48 30.58
C ASN A 38 -2.80 3.47 29.05
N SER A 39 -3.31 4.54 28.44
CA SER A 39 -3.31 4.74 26.99
C SER A 39 -1.95 5.21 26.46
N SER A 40 -0.92 5.11 27.29
CA SER A 40 0.49 5.46 27.07
C SER A 40 1.08 4.63 25.92
N ARG A 41 0.66 5.00 24.70
CA ARG A 41 1.21 4.74 23.38
C ARG A 41 0.29 5.32 22.30
N ILE A 42 -0.17 6.56 22.48
CA ILE A 42 -0.51 7.40 21.32
C ILE A 42 0.81 7.77 20.65
N GLY A 43 1.46 6.78 20.05
CA GLY A 43 2.43 7.05 19.01
C GLY A 43 1.60 7.57 17.85
N ILE A 44 1.50 8.89 17.74
CA ILE A 44 1.42 9.50 16.42
C ILE A 44 2.72 9.06 15.76
N PHE A 45 2.72 7.87 15.17
CA PHE A 45 3.82 7.43 14.34
C PHE A 45 3.76 8.35 13.14
N GLY A 46 4.52 9.44 13.21
CA GLY A 46 4.79 10.28 12.07
C GLY A 46 5.26 9.40 10.91
N ILE A 47 5.10 9.91 9.70
CA ILE A 47 5.47 9.16 8.50
C ILE A 47 6.92 8.68 8.65
N PRO A 48 7.20 7.37 8.50
CA PRO A 48 8.54 6.84 8.73
C PRO A 48 9.59 7.58 7.91
N LYS A 49 10.73 7.92 8.52
CA LYS A 49 11.79 8.74 7.88
C LYS A 49 12.40 8.11 6.63
N ASN A 50 12.25 6.80 6.45
CA ASN A 50 12.70 6.07 5.27
C ASN A 50 11.72 6.17 4.09
N LEU A 51 10.54 6.78 4.27
CA LEU A 51 9.59 7.04 3.19
C LEU A 51 9.87 8.40 2.53
N GLN A 52 10.12 8.38 1.23
CA GLN A 52 10.23 9.56 0.38
C GLN A 52 8.86 9.83 -0.24
N LEU A 53 8.21 10.92 0.17
CA LEU A 53 6.91 11.32 -0.35
C LEU A 53 7.09 12.28 -1.53
N SER A 54 6.24 12.15 -2.54
CA SER A 54 6.20 13.07 -3.67
C SER A 54 4.78 13.17 -4.22
N VAL A 55 4.47 14.30 -4.84
CA VAL A 55 3.15 14.60 -5.40
C VAL A 55 3.35 15.31 -6.73
N SER A 56 2.50 15.02 -7.72
CA SER A 56 2.49 15.76 -8.99
C SER A 56 1.08 15.90 -9.56
N MET A 57 0.93 16.87 -10.45
CA MET A 57 -0.27 17.11 -11.25
C MET A 57 0.10 16.94 -12.72
N ASP A 58 -0.13 15.75 -13.26
CA ASP A 58 0.26 15.42 -14.63
C ASP A 58 -0.97 15.41 -15.56
N PRO A 59 -0.90 16.09 -16.72
CA PRO A 59 -1.98 16.07 -17.69
C PRO A 59 -2.19 14.68 -18.28
N ASN A 60 -1.11 13.90 -18.42
CA ASN A 60 -1.15 12.50 -18.83
C ASN A 60 -0.56 11.60 -17.73
N ARG A 61 -1.42 11.18 -16.78
CA ARG A 61 -1.03 10.33 -15.65
C ARG A 61 -0.51 8.95 -16.06
N ASP A 62 -0.96 8.41 -17.19
CA ASP A 62 -0.48 7.10 -17.67
C ASP A 62 0.99 7.17 -18.06
N GLN A 63 1.35 8.18 -18.85
CA GLN A 63 2.73 8.41 -19.26
C GLN A 63 3.62 8.75 -18.05
N ALA A 64 3.14 9.62 -17.16
CA ALA A 64 3.86 9.99 -15.95
C ALA A 64 4.09 8.79 -15.01
N LEU A 65 3.10 7.88 -14.88
CA LEU A 65 3.26 6.64 -14.12
C LEU A 65 4.36 5.75 -14.72
N LEU A 66 4.39 5.60 -16.05
CA LEU A 66 5.41 4.78 -16.71
C LEU A 66 6.81 5.38 -16.53
N GLU A 67 6.96 6.69 -16.66
CA GLU A 67 8.22 7.40 -16.43
C GLU A 67 8.69 7.30 -14.98
N LEU A 68 7.78 7.47 -14.03
CA LEU A 68 8.04 7.27 -12.61
C LEU A 68 8.55 5.85 -12.34
N LEU A 69 7.86 4.83 -12.84
CA LEU A 69 8.24 3.44 -12.69
C LEU A 69 9.58 3.14 -13.38
N ARG A 70 9.85 3.67 -14.58
CA ARG A 70 11.15 3.55 -15.25
C ARG A 70 12.27 4.18 -14.41
N GLY A 71 12.07 5.37 -13.88
CA GLY A 71 13.04 6.05 -13.01
C GLY A 71 13.30 5.28 -11.72
N TRP A 72 12.25 4.68 -11.14
CA TRP A 72 12.36 3.83 -9.96
C TRP A 72 13.10 2.53 -10.24
N ASN A 73 12.86 1.92 -11.40
CA ASN A 73 13.57 0.74 -11.88
C ASN A 73 15.08 1.00 -12.07
N LEU A 74 15.44 2.09 -12.77
CA LEU A 74 16.85 2.43 -13.06
C LEU A 74 17.68 2.70 -11.80
N ARG A 75 17.07 3.34 -10.79
CA ARG A 75 17.75 3.66 -9.51
C ARG A 75 17.79 2.48 -8.53
N ASN A 76 17.24 1.33 -8.92
CA ASN A 76 17.21 0.05 -8.20
C ASN A 76 16.74 0.08 -6.74
N PHE A 77 16.12 1.17 -6.27
CA PHE A 77 15.81 1.40 -4.85
C PHE A 77 16.94 1.05 -3.86
N GLY A 78 18.22 1.13 -4.30
CA GLY A 78 19.37 0.73 -3.49
C GLY A 78 19.59 -0.79 -3.31
N ASN A 79 18.84 -1.65 -4.02
CA ASN A 79 18.94 -3.11 -3.93
C ASN A 79 19.58 -3.75 -5.18
N VAL A 80 20.05 -4.99 -5.04
CA VAL A 80 20.58 -5.79 -6.14
C VAL A 80 19.41 -6.38 -6.96
N GLY A 81 19.14 -5.82 -8.14
CA GLY A 81 18.17 -6.31 -9.13
C GLY A 81 17.03 -5.32 -9.48
N ASN A 82 16.57 -5.34 -10.75
CA ASN A 82 15.59 -4.41 -11.33
C ASN A 82 14.29 -4.27 -10.49
N PHE A 83 13.79 -3.03 -10.30
CA PHE A 83 12.67 -2.55 -9.45
C PHE A 83 12.83 -2.74 -7.92
N GLY A 84 13.98 -3.21 -7.43
CA GLY A 84 14.04 -3.71 -6.07
C GLY A 84 13.10 -4.92 -5.90
N ASN A 85 12.24 -4.91 -4.89
CA ASN A 85 11.40 -6.07 -4.55
C ASN A 85 9.97 -5.95 -5.12
N SER A 86 9.17 -4.94 -4.74
CA SER A 86 7.78 -4.78 -5.23
C SER A 86 7.21 -3.36 -5.12
N VAL A 87 6.24 -3.03 -5.98
CA VAL A 87 5.49 -1.77 -6.02
C VAL A 87 3.98 -2.05 -6.01
N ILE A 88 3.20 -1.20 -5.34
CA ILE A 88 1.73 -1.21 -5.42
C ILE A 88 1.26 0.10 -6.06
N VAL A 89 0.33 0.00 -7.00
CA VAL A 89 -0.37 1.13 -7.62
C VAL A 89 -1.84 1.08 -7.18
N TYR A 90 -2.25 1.99 -6.29
CA TYR A 90 -3.63 2.10 -5.84
C TYR A 90 -4.49 2.82 -6.87
N CYS A 91 -5.58 2.16 -7.24
CA CYS A 91 -6.59 2.61 -8.18
C CYS A 91 -7.95 2.70 -7.46
N THR A 92 -8.82 3.58 -7.93
CA THR A 92 -10.20 3.66 -7.39
C THR A 92 -11.13 2.62 -7.99
N ARG A 93 -10.95 2.31 -9.28
CA ARG A 93 -11.85 1.45 -10.05
C ARG A 93 -11.18 0.14 -10.46
N ARG A 94 -11.99 -0.91 -10.66
CA ARG A 94 -11.50 -2.25 -11.01
C ARG A 94 -10.92 -2.24 -12.43
N GLU A 95 -11.66 -1.63 -13.35
CA GLU A 95 -11.31 -1.49 -14.76
C GLU A 95 -10.02 -0.67 -14.92
N GLU A 96 -9.81 0.33 -14.05
CA GLU A 96 -8.58 1.13 -14.01
C GLU A 96 -7.39 0.29 -13.56
N SER A 97 -7.55 -0.57 -12.54
CA SER A 97 -6.49 -1.48 -12.10
C SER A 97 -6.10 -2.51 -13.16
N GLU A 98 -7.07 -3.04 -13.91
CA GLU A 98 -6.85 -3.96 -15.03
C GLU A 98 -6.12 -3.27 -16.19
N ARG A 99 -6.60 -2.08 -16.58
CA ARG A 99 -6.01 -1.28 -17.66
C ARG A 99 -4.56 -0.91 -17.36
N LEU A 100 -4.28 -0.44 -16.15
CA LEU A 100 -2.92 -0.05 -15.74
C LEU A 100 -2.00 -1.27 -15.65
N ALA A 101 -2.48 -2.41 -15.14
CA ALA A 101 -1.70 -3.64 -15.12
C ALA A 101 -1.32 -4.08 -16.54
N ALA A 102 -2.25 -4.04 -17.50
CA ALA A 102 -1.98 -4.37 -18.89
C ALA A 102 -1.00 -3.38 -19.56
N LEU A 103 -1.16 -2.08 -19.29
CA LEU A 103 -0.26 -1.04 -19.78
C LEU A 103 1.17 -1.28 -19.28
N ILE A 104 1.37 -1.47 -17.98
CA ILE A 104 2.68 -1.72 -17.39
C ILE A 104 3.29 -3.01 -17.93
N GLN A 105 2.50 -4.08 -18.06
CA GLN A 105 2.99 -5.36 -18.59
C GLN A 105 3.54 -5.22 -20.01
N ARG A 106 2.89 -4.39 -20.84
CA ARG A 106 3.33 -4.13 -22.22
C ARG A 106 4.60 -3.28 -22.28
N GLU A 107 4.71 -2.27 -21.43
CA GLU A 107 5.82 -1.30 -21.47
C GLU A 107 7.13 -1.82 -20.89
N PHE A 108 7.05 -2.88 -20.06
CA PHE A 108 8.17 -3.45 -19.34
C PHE A 108 8.41 -4.92 -19.73
N GLN A 109 8.36 -5.29 -21.02
CA GLN A 109 8.55 -6.69 -21.46
C GLN A 109 9.94 -7.28 -21.16
N GLU A 110 10.96 -6.45 -20.98
CA GLU A 110 12.37 -6.87 -20.85
C GLU A 110 12.75 -7.41 -19.46
N PHE A 111 11.80 -7.71 -18.57
CA PHE A 111 12.13 -8.27 -17.26
C PHE A 111 12.75 -9.65 -17.40
N PRO A 112 14.01 -9.84 -16.96
CA PRO A 112 14.70 -11.10 -17.21
C PRO A 112 14.08 -12.20 -16.34
N GLU A 113 13.53 -13.24 -17.00
CA GLU A 113 13.24 -14.55 -16.40
C GLU A 113 14.45 -15.13 -15.64
N LYS A 114 15.66 -14.66 -15.95
CA LYS A 114 16.95 -15.23 -15.50
C LYS A 114 17.23 -15.11 -13.99
N THR A 115 16.48 -14.31 -13.23
CA THR A 115 16.72 -14.18 -11.77
C THR A 115 16.09 -15.33 -10.96
N TRP A 116 15.24 -16.17 -11.56
CA TRP A 116 14.64 -17.32 -10.87
C TRP A 116 15.33 -18.64 -11.24
N LYS A 117 16.48 -18.92 -10.62
CA LYS A 117 17.19 -20.21 -10.74
C LYS A 117 16.85 -21.22 -9.64
N ASN A 118 15.72 -21.09 -8.94
CA ASN A 118 15.24 -22.11 -7.99
C ASN A 118 14.05 -22.87 -8.59
N GLN A 119 14.33 -23.73 -9.56
CA GLN A 119 13.39 -24.75 -10.02
C GLN A 119 13.25 -25.82 -8.93
N ARG A 120 12.25 -25.68 -8.05
CA ARG A 120 11.65 -26.88 -7.45
C ARG A 120 10.98 -27.64 -8.61
N LYS A 121 11.51 -28.82 -8.95
CA LYS A 121 10.96 -29.75 -9.96
C LYS A 121 9.44 -29.81 -9.82
N GLY A 122 8.68 -29.31 -10.80
CA GLY A 122 7.25 -29.65 -10.92
C GLY A 122 6.29 -28.59 -11.45
N LYS A 123 6.58 -27.27 -11.43
CA LYS A 123 5.69 -26.26 -12.04
C LYS A 123 6.47 -25.05 -12.54
N LYS A 124 6.55 -24.85 -13.86
CA LYS A 124 6.88 -23.54 -14.46
C LYS A 124 5.78 -22.56 -14.03
N ARG A 125 6.04 -21.71 -13.04
CA ARG A 125 5.21 -20.53 -12.78
C ARG A 125 5.85 -19.38 -13.54
N GLU A 126 5.14 -18.85 -14.54
CA GLU A 126 5.59 -17.70 -15.32
C GLU A 126 5.77 -16.48 -14.42
N PHE A 127 6.84 -15.73 -14.66
CA PHE A 127 7.07 -14.43 -14.05
C PHE A 127 6.16 -13.40 -14.75
N CYS A 128 5.56 -12.51 -13.97
CA CYS A 128 4.70 -11.46 -14.49
C CYS A 128 5.20 -10.10 -14.00
N VAL A 129 5.26 -9.09 -14.86
CA VAL A 129 5.72 -7.77 -14.44
C VAL A 129 4.66 -7.11 -13.59
N SER A 130 3.41 -7.18 -14.04
CA SER A 130 2.28 -6.55 -13.36
C SER A 130 0.99 -7.37 -13.40
N ALA A 131 0.20 -7.23 -12.34
CA ALA A 131 -1.12 -7.83 -12.26
C ALA A 131 -2.12 -6.88 -11.60
N ALA A 132 -3.40 -7.06 -11.93
CA ALA A 132 -4.49 -6.37 -11.28
C ALA A 132 -4.98 -7.14 -10.04
N TYR A 133 -5.42 -6.43 -9.01
CA TYR A 133 -6.03 -7.03 -7.83
C TYR A 133 -7.26 -6.23 -7.37
N HIS A 134 -8.42 -6.89 -7.39
CA HIS A 134 -9.67 -6.31 -6.93
C HIS A 134 -10.68 -7.38 -6.52
N ALA A 135 -11.72 -6.95 -5.80
CA ALA A 135 -12.80 -7.81 -5.33
C ALA A 135 -13.61 -8.51 -6.44
N GLY A 136 -13.51 -8.04 -7.69
CA GLY A 136 -14.18 -8.67 -8.86
C GLY A 136 -13.51 -9.97 -9.33
N LEU A 137 -12.24 -10.20 -9.00
CA LEU A 137 -11.55 -11.45 -9.31
C LEU A 137 -12.09 -12.60 -8.48
N CYS A 138 -12.08 -13.81 -9.05
CA CYS A 138 -12.51 -14.98 -8.28
C CYS A 138 -11.53 -15.26 -7.12
N PRO A 139 -11.97 -15.90 -6.02
CA PRO A 139 -11.11 -16.14 -4.85
C PRO A 139 -9.81 -16.89 -5.17
N ARG A 140 -9.85 -17.81 -6.15
CA ARG A 140 -8.68 -18.58 -6.60
C ARG A 140 -7.64 -17.67 -7.27
N GLU A 141 -8.07 -16.76 -8.13
CA GLU A 141 -7.18 -15.82 -8.82
C GLU A 141 -6.58 -14.81 -7.84
N ARG A 142 -7.40 -14.23 -6.95
CA ARG A 142 -6.91 -13.32 -5.91
C ARG A 142 -5.81 -13.96 -5.07
N ARG A 143 -6.05 -15.20 -4.62
CA ARG A 143 -5.05 -15.96 -3.85
C ARG A 143 -3.76 -16.17 -4.64
N LYS A 144 -3.87 -16.59 -5.90
CA LYS A 144 -2.71 -16.78 -6.77
C LYS A 144 -1.90 -15.49 -6.94
N ILE A 145 -2.55 -14.38 -7.28
CA ILE A 145 -1.91 -13.08 -7.49
C ILE A 145 -1.26 -12.58 -6.20
N GLN A 146 -1.94 -12.75 -5.06
CA GLN A 146 -1.39 -12.41 -3.75
C GLN A 146 -0.13 -13.25 -3.46
N GLU A 147 -0.18 -14.57 -3.63
CA GLU A 147 1.00 -15.45 -3.47
C GLU A 147 2.15 -15.04 -4.41
N ASP A 148 1.85 -14.80 -5.68
CA ASP A 148 2.83 -14.40 -6.69
C ASP A 148 3.48 -13.05 -6.35
N PHE A 149 2.71 -12.09 -5.83
CA PHE A 149 3.24 -10.81 -5.34
C PHE A 149 4.09 -10.98 -4.07
N MET A 150 3.62 -11.79 -3.11
CA MET A 150 4.37 -12.09 -1.89
C MET A 150 5.74 -12.73 -2.20
N GLU A 151 5.79 -13.61 -3.19
CA GLU A 151 7.01 -14.31 -3.63
C GLU A 151 7.86 -13.53 -4.65
N ASN A 152 7.58 -12.23 -4.88
CA ASN A 152 8.29 -11.37 -5.85
C ASN A 152 8.20 -11.85 -7.32
N ARG A 153 7.21 -12.68 -7.67
CA ARG A 153 6.91 -13.06 -9.05
C ARG A 153 6.11 -12.00 -9.80
N ILE A 154 5.46 -11.08 -9.07
CA ILE A 154 4.83 -9.86 -9.59
C ILE A 154 5.60 -8.66 -9.03
N ARG A 155 6.06 -7.75 -9.90
CA ARG A 155 6.81 -6.55 -9.48
C ARG A 155 5.90 -5.38 -9.19
N VAL A 156 4.86 -5.18 -9.98
CA VAL A 156 3.94 -4.06 -9.84
C VAL A 156 2.50 -4.56 -9.72
N LEU A 157 1.90 -4.38 -8.56
CA LEU A 157 0.50 -4.76 -8.36
C LEU A 157 -0.40 -3.53 -8.48
N CYS A 158 -1.28 -3.53 -9.48
CA CYS A 158 -2.32 -2.50 -9.61
C CYS A 158 -3.55 -2.95 -8.82
N ALA A 159 -3.90 -2.25 -7.76
CA ALA A 159 -4.90 -2.74 -6.82
C ALA A 159 -5.93 -1.67 -6.47
N THR A 160 -7.16 -2.12 -6.23
CA THR A 160 -8.16 -1.28 -5.54
C THR A 160 -7.96 -1.37 -4.02
N ILE A 161 -8.56 -0.45 -3.25
CA ILE A 161 -8.50 -0.37 -1.77
C ILE A 161 -8.83 -1.72 -1.07
N SER A 162 -9.50 -2.64 -1.77
CA SER A 162 -9.72 -4.03 -1.32
C SER A 162 -8.43 -4.84 -1.10
N PHE A 163 -7.27 -4.37 -1.58
CA PHE A 163 -5.95 -4.92 -1.32
C PHE A 163 -5.36 -4.30 -0.05
N GLY A 164 -5.90 -4.68 1.12
CA GLY A 164 -5.44 -4.10 2.39
C GLY A 164 -5.52 -5.01 3.61
N MET A 165 -6.41 -5.99 3.62
CA MET A 165 -6.57 -6.92 4.73
C MET A 165 -5.55 -8.06 4.62
N GLY A 166 -4.49 -8.02 5.43
CA GLY A 166 -3.58 -9.17 5.63
C GLY A 166 -2.32 -9.24 4.76
N LEU A 167 -1.97 -8.18 4.03
CA LEU A 167 -0.68 -8.12 3.32
C LEU A 167 0.45 -7.75 4.30
N ASP A 168 1.31 -8.72 4.63
CA ASP A 168 2.53 -8.50 5.41
C ASP A 168 3.79 -8.80 4.60
N LYS A 169 4.01 -7.97 3.57
CA LYS A 169 5.23 -8.02 2.75
C LYS A 169 6.18 -6.93 3.24
N SER A 170 7.28 -7.31 3.89
CA SER A 170 8.25 -6.35 4.44
C SER A 170 8.95 -5.51 3.38
N GLN A 171 9.03 -6.02 2.15
CA GLN A 171 9.87 -5.47 1.08
C GLN A 171 9.08 -4.71 -0.01
N ILE A 172 8.08 -3.91 0.36
CA ILE A 172 7.42 -3.00 -0.61
C ILE A 172 8.25 -1.72 -0.74
N ARG A 173 8.72 -1.43 -1.96
CA ARG A 173 9.62 -0.31 -2.28
C ARG A 173 8.92 0.90 -2.88
N GLY A 174 7.76 0.70 -3.47
CA GLY A 174 6.96 1.77 -4.04
C GLY A 174 5.50 1.66 -3.67
N ILE A 175 4.89 2.78 -3.30
CA ILE A 175 3.44 2.94 -3.28
C ILE A 175 3.13 4.10 -4.22
N VAL A 176 2.23 3.88 -5.18
CA VAL A 176 1.75 4.91 -6.07
C VAL A 176 0.24 5.03 -5.90
N HIS A 177 -0.23 6.20 -5.55
CA HIS A 177 -1.65 6.54 -5.56
C HIS A 177 -1.97 7.15 -6.91
N TYR A 178 -2.52 6.34 -7.82
CA TYR A 178 -2.98 6.83 -9.12
C TYR A 178 -4.20 7.74 -8.98
N ASN A 179 -5.00 7.55 -7.92
CA ASN A 179 -6.08 8.43 -7.52
C ASN A 179 -5.91 8.81 -6.04
N ILE A 180 -6.44 9.98 -5.68
CA ILE A 180 -6.46 10.47 -4.30
C ILE A 180 -7.26 9.48 -3.43
N PRO A 181 -6.69 9.00 -2.30
CA PRO A 181 -7.42 8.18 -1.34
C PRO A 181 -8.66 8.89 -0.80
N GLY A 182 -9.64 8.12 -0.31
CA GLY A 182 -10.89 8.68 0.20
C GLY A 182 -10.71 9.60 1.41
N ASN A 183 -9.63 9.42 2.17
CA ASN A 183 -9.25 10.25 3.31
C ASN A 183 -7.74 10.09 3.63
N LEU A 184 -7.25 10.92 4.54
CA LEU A 184 -5.85 10.96 4.94
C LEU A 184 -5.44 9.70 5.72
N GLU A 185 -6.34 9.12 6.51
CA GLU A 185 -6.09 7.90 7.27
C GLU A 185 -5.80 6.72 6.31
N SER A 186 -6.59 6.59 5.26
CA SER A 186 -6.38 5.60 4.19
C SER A 186 -5.01 5.82 3.54
N TYR A 187 -4.67 7.07 3.19
CA TYR A 187 -3.37 7.40 2.62
C TYR A 187 -2.22 6.96 3.53
N VAL A 188 -2.26 7.34 4.82
CA VAL A 188 -1.23 7.00 5.81
C VAL A 188 -1.11 5.49 5.99
N GLN A 189 -2.24 4.77 6.08
CA GLN A 189 -2.25 3.31 6.20
C GLN A 189 -1.65 2.62 4.97
N GLU A 190 -1.95 3.15 3.78
CA GLU A 190 -1.51 2.61 2.50
C GLU A 190 -0.01 2.82 2.27
N ILE A 191 0.52 4.02 2.54
CA ILE A 191 1.96 4.30 2.45
C ILE A 191 2.76 3.56 3.54
N GLY A 192 2.16 3.32 4.71
CA GLY A 192 2.77 2.57 5.81
C GLY A 192 3.01 1.08 5.53
N ARG A 193 2.62 0.59 4.34
CA ARG A 193 3.01 -0.74 3.84
C ARG A 193 4.40 -0.76 3.24
N ALA A 194 4.90 0.40 2.79
CA ALA A 194 6.22 0.53 2.21
C ALA A 194 7.31 0.52 3.29
N GLY A 195 8.51 0.09 2.92
CA GLY A 195 9.70 0.30 3.74
C GLY A 195 9.67 -0.33 5.14
N ARG A 196 8.89 -1.40 5.37
CA ARG A 196 8.79 -2.06 6.69
C ARG A 196 10.08 -2.71 7.18
N ASP A 197 11.01 -2.98 6.27
CA ASP A 197 12.37 -3.41 6.54
C ASP A 197 13.33 -2.26 6.91
N GLY A 198 12.83 -1.02 7.03
CA GLY A 198 13.62 0.17 7.37
C GLY A 198 14.40 0.77 6.20
N ASN A 199 14.46 0.08 5.06
CA ASN A 199 15.13 0.58 3.85
C ASN A 199 14.33 1.69 3.17
N PRO A 200 14.99 2.56 2.37
CA PRO A 200 14.31 3.61 1.64
C PRO A 200 13.18 3.06 0.75
N ALA A 201 12.01 3.71 0.82
CA ALA A 201 10.89 3.44 -0.06
C ALA A 201 10.24 4.74 -0.52
N ARG A 202 9.58 4.70 -1.67
CA ARG A 202 8.99 5.89 -2.29
C ARG A 202 7.48 5.80 -2.32
N CYS A 203 6.83 6.91 -1.99
CA CYS A 203 5.38 7.05 -2.09
C CYS A 203 5.08 8.24 -2.99
N HIS A 204 4.25 8.03 -4.01
CA HIS A 204 3.91 9.05 -4.98
C HIS A 204 2.40 9.17 -5.13
N LEU A 205 1.88 10.40 -5.11
CA LEU A 205 0.46 10.70 -5.31
C LEU A 205 0.25 11.52 -6.57
N PHE A 206 -0.54 10.99 -7.51
CA PHE A 206 -1.04 11.75 -8.64
C PHE A 206 -2.30 12.51 -8.25
N LEU A 207 -2.22 13.82 -8.32
CA LEU A 207 -3.36 14.71 -8.15
C LEU A 207 -4.15 14.82 -9.46
N GLN A 208 -5.47 14.90 -9.34
CA GLN A 208 -6.32 15.20 -10.48
C GLN A 208 -6.46 16.72 -10.61
N PRO A 209 -6.40 17.28 -11.84
CA PRO A 209 -6.63 18.71 -12.09
C PRO A 209 -8.05 19.22 -11.76
N GLN A 210 -8.88 18.47 -11.04
CA GLN A 210 -10.27 18.83 -10.80
C GLN A 210 -10.44 19.74 -9.58
N VAL A 211 -11.10 20.88 -9.82
CA VAL A 211 -11.41 21.93 -8.85
C VAL A 211 -12.40 21.40 -7.79
N GLY A 212 -12.02 21.40 -6.52
CA GLY A 212 -12.94 21.24 -5.39
C GLY A 212 -12.45 20.36 -4.22
N LYS A 213 -11.80 19.22 -4.48
CA LYS A 213 -11.36 18.28 -3.41
C LYS A 213 -9.93 18.52 -2.90
N MET A 214 -9.22 19.48 -3.50
CA MET A 214 -7.80 19.72 -3.26
C MET A 214 -7.53 20.49 -1.96
N GLY A 215 -8.37 21.49 -1.64
CA GLY A 215 -8.14 22.38 -0.49
C GLY A 215 -8.13 21.65 0.86
N GLU A 216 -9.12 20.80 1.11
CA GLU A 216 -9.26 20.08 2.38
C GLU A 216 -8.14 19.05 2.62
N PHE A 217 -7.62 18.42 1.56
CA PHE A 217 -6.54 17.44 1.70
C PHE A 217 -5.22 18.13 2.09
N TRP A 218 -4.89 19.26 1.47
CA TRP A 218 -3.65 20.00 1.74
C TRP A 218 -3.66 20.73 3.09
N GLU A 219 -4.78 21.29 3.54
CA GLU A 219 -4.88 21.82 4.91
C GLU A 219 -4.56 20.76 5.97
N LYS A 220 -5.00 19.51 5.75
CA LYS A 220 -4.71 18.41 6.66
C LYS A 220 -3.29 17.87 6.51
N PHE A 221 -2.74 17.86 5.30
CA PHE A 221 -1.38 17.39 5.03
C PHE A 221 -0.30 18.37 5.53
N GLY A 222 -0.51 19.68 5.36
CA GLY A 222 0.43 20.72 5.81
C GLY A 222 0.58 20.79 7.33
N ASN A 223 -0.44 20.37 8.08
CA ASN A 223 -0.40 20.31 9.55
C ASN A 223 0.28 19.05 10.12
N LEU A 224 0.77 18.14 9.26
CA LEU A 224 1.52 16.94 9.66
C LEU A 224 3.05 17.10 9.53
N GLY A 225 3.53 18.26 9.06
CA GLY A 225 4.95 18.60 8.88
C GLY A 225 5.57 19.24 10.10
#